data_AF-A0A060HYY4-F1
#
_entry.id   AF-A0A060HYY4-F1
#
_cell.length_a   1.000
_cell.length_b   1.000
_cell.length_c   1.000
_cell.angle_alpha   90.00
_cell.angle_beta   90.00
_cell.angle_gamma   90.00
#
_symmetry.space_group_name_H-M   'P 1'
#
loop_
_entity.id
_entity.type
_entity.pdbx_description
1 polymer ?
#
loop_
_entity_poly.entity_id
_entity_poly.type
_entity_poly.pdbx_seq_one_letter_code
_entity_poly.pdbx_strand_id
1 'polypeptide(L)'
;MQLLSFVAPAYAIGFLALCFWWRWWLLIPAGIVATVLAKIEFASVNSSDGPGVVFGIIIVVFLMIGAASGFVASGIVLVGRANRWRALRAMYVLPTVFILGFGSYFAVNWTQQKIREAHYAPPSAACLDNLHPARVADVDIAIPVAPGISLYGDGGNADHYILWSNPEARAFCREADRGAVTLNSVVFMLDGSPARREMLTERPFCSRPHPEYPWGEMACHLIPTDVIPDKPVEMTVSAKAPGSDPSAREREAMLKNQPIVASDGLRTYRSQNDIYLQRPDGYFAQCRDYRNKSQPWLYCTAKEQLSDQLTISYNFRSTAELFITHSATVAANARAIFNSLKP
;
A
#
# COMPACT_ATOMS: atom_id res chain seq x y z
N MET A 1 16.51 32.17 -5.95
CA MET A 1 17.82 32.80 -5.68
C MET A 1 18.33 32.56 -4.27
N GLN A 2 17.51 32.74 -3.21
CA GLN A 2 17.96 32.58 -1.82
C GLN A 2 18.57 31.21 -1.48
N LEU A 3 18.00 30.10 -1.97
CA LEU A 3 18.52 28.75 -1.67
C LEU A 3 19.94 28.50 -2.22
N LEU A 4 20.23 28.97 -3.43
CA LEU A 4 21.56 28.87 -4.06
C LEU A 4 22.63 29.64 -3.26
N SER A 5 22.25 30.76 -2.65
CA SER A 5 23.14 31.59 -1.84
C SER A 5 23.60 30.91 -0.54
N PHE A 6 22.83 29.98 0.02
CA PHE A 6 23.20 29.23 1.23
C PHE A 6 23.91 27.91 0.92
N VAL A 7 23.54 27.30 -0.20
CA VAL A 7 23.97 25.95 -0.56
C VAL A 7 25.32 25.93 -1.27
N ALA A 8 25.59 26.92 -2.13
CA ALA A 8 26.86 27.02 -2.86
C ALA A 8 28.08 27.22 -1.91
N PRO A 9 28.01 28.06 -0.86
CA PRO A 9 29.09 28.16 0.12
C PRO A 9 29.35 26.85 0.88
N ALA A 10 28.29 26.17 1.34
CA ALA A 10 28.43 24.89 2.06
C ALA A 10 29.11 23.82 1.19
N TYR A 11 28.68 23.68 -0.06
CA TYR A 11 29.31 22.80 -1.03
C TYR A 11 30.77 23.17 -1.30
N ALA A 12 31.06 24.46 -1.51
CA ALA A 12 32.41 24.94 -1.76
C ALA A 12 33.33 24.66 -0.57
N ILE A 13 32.87 24.88 0.67
CA ILE A 13 33.63 24.58 1.90
C ILE A 13 33.96 23.09 1.94
N GLY A 14 32.98 22.21 1.73
CA GLY A 14 33.20 20.77 1.70
C GLY A 14 34.19 20.35 0.62
N PHE A 15 34.04 20.89 -0.60
CA PHE A 15 34.94 20.58 -1.72
C PHE A 15 36.37 21.00 -1.44
N LEU A 16 36.57 22.23 -0.98
CA LEU A 16 37.89 22.78 -0.69
C LEU A 16 38.59 22.05 0.45
N ALA A 17 37.85 21.54 1.42
CA ALA A 17 38.40 20.77 2.53
C ALA A 17 39.15 19.51 2.06
N LEU A 18 38.68 18.85 0.99
CA LEU A 18 39.24 17.58 0.52
C LEU A 18 39.96 17.65 -0.84
N CYS A 19 39.77 18.70 -1.65
CA CYS A 19 40.30 18.77 -3.03
C CYS A 19 41.80 19.12 -3.12
N PHE A 20 42.44 19.58 -2.04
CA PHE A 20 43.87 19.93 -2.02
C PHE A 20 44.76 18.89 -1.35
N TRP A 21 44.20 17.73 -0.95
CA TRP A 21 45.01 16.69 -0.34
C TRP A 21 45.80 15.88 -1.37
N TRP A 22 47.04 16.33 -1.59
CA TRP A 22 47.98 15.74 -2.54
C TRP A 22 48.80 14.57 -1.98
N ARG A 23 48.52 14.11 -0.76
CA ARG A 23 49.20 12.97 -0.13
C ARG A 23 48.21 11.82 -0.01
N TRP A 24 48.40 10.79 -0.84
CA TRP A 24 47.49 9.63 -0.90
C TRP A 24 47.27 8.94 0.47
N TRP A 25 48.31 8.88 1.30
CA TRP A 25 48.26 8.30 2.64
C TRP A 25 47.42 9.11 3.65
N LEU A 26 47.13 10.39 3.38
CA LEU A 26 46.24 11.22 4.22
C LEU A 26 44.79 11.23 3.73
N LEU A 27 44.54 10.90 2.45
CA LEU A 27 43.19 10.89 1.89
C LEU A 27 42.30 9.83 2.51
N ILE A 28 42.80 8.60 2.67
CA ILE A 28 42.05 7.49 3.27
C ILE A 28 41.60 7.82 4.71
N PRO A 29 42.50 8.15 5.66
CA PRO A 29 42.09 8.47 7.03
C PRO A 29 41.17 9.68 7.08
N ALA A 30 41.40 10.68 6.23
CA ALA A 30 40.56 11.86 6.26
C ALA A 30 39.17 11.68 5.62
N GLY A 31 39.06 10.80 4.61
CA GLY A 31 37.77 10.36 4.09
C GLY A 31 36.96 9.57 5.13
N ILE A 32 37.63 8.73 5.93
CA ILE A 32 37.01 8.03 7.06
C ILE A 32 36.50 9.03 8.10
N VAL A 33 37.33 9.99 8.53
CA VAL A 33 36.94 11.04 9.48
C VAL A 33 35.77 11.86 8.95
N ALA A 34 35.80 12.27 7.68
CA ALA A 34 34.71 13.02 7.07
C ALA A 34 33.40 12.21 7.06
N THR A 35 33.45 10.91 6.77
CA THR A 35 32.27 10.03 6.78
C THR A 35 31.70 9.84 8.19
N VAL A 36 32.56 9.72 9.20
CA VAL A 36 32.12 9.60 10.60
C VAL A 36 31.46 10.90 11.07
N LEU A 37 32.09 12.06 10.80
CA LEU A 37 31.51 13.36 11.12
C LEU A 37 30.17 13.57 10.41
N ALA A 38 30.08 13.20 9.13
CA ALA A 38 28.83 13.26 8.38
C ALA A 38 27.69 12.51 9.05
N LYS A 39 27.98 11.29 9.50
CA LYS A 39 26.99 10.41 10.12
C LYS A 39 26.51 11.00 11.46
N ILE A 40 27.43 11.57 12.24
CA ILE A 40 27.12 12.20 13.53
C ILE A 40 26.27 13.45 13.32
N GLU A 41 26.68 14.34 12.41
CA GLU A 41 25.95 15.59 12.12
C GLU A 41 24.55 15.29 11.53
N PHE A 42 24.45 14.34 10.61
CA PHE A 42 23.16 13.94 10.05
C PHE A 42 22.22 13.37 11.12
N ALA A 43 22.73 12.51 12.02
CA ALA A 43 21.94 11.97 13.12
C ALA A 43 21.51 13.06 14.12
N SER A 44 22.41 14.00 14.43
CA SER A 44 22.15 15.14 15.31
C SER A 44 21.03 16.02 14.76
N VAL A 45 21.13 16.45 13.51
CA VAL A 45 20.12 17.30 12.87
C VAL A 45 18.78 16.58 12.74
N ASN A 46 18.80 15.27 12.44
CA ASN A 46 17.58 14.47 12.30
C ASN A 46 16.88 14.16 13.65
N SER A 47 17.55 14.40 14.79
CA SER A 47 17.00 14.26 16.14
C SER A 47 16.43 15.55 16.72
N SER A 48 16.53 16.66 15.99
CA SER A 48 16.08 17.97 16.44
C SER A 48 14.65 18.23 15.97
N ASP A 49 13.79 18.72 16.86
CA ASP A 49 12.41 19.11 16.56
C ASP A 49 12.33 20.63 16.42
N GLY A 50 12.60 21.15 15.23
CA GLY A 50 12.53 22.59 14.97
C GLY A 50 12.34 22.93 13.49
N PRO A 51 11.74 24.10 13.17
CA PRO A 51 11.50 24.53 11.79
C PRO A 51 12.81 24.77 10.99
N GLY A 52 13.95 24.91 11.67
CA GLY A 52 15.28 25.04 11.06
C GLY A 52 15.92 23.72 10.59
N VAL A 53 15.34 22.57 10.95
CA VAL A 53 15.91 21.24 10.68
C VAL A 53 16.04 20.97 9.19
N VAL A 54 15.03 21.36 8.40
CA VAL A 54 15.05 21.19 6.94
C VAL A 54 16.23 21.94 6.30
N PHE A 55 16.50 23.17 6.75
CA PHE A 55 17.65 23.94 6.27
C PHE A 55 18.99 23.34 6.73
N GLY A 56 19.06 22.85 7.97
CA GLY A 56 20.23 22.14 8.49
C GLY A 56 20.56 20.90 7.68
N ILE A 57 19.56 20.06 7.36
CA ILE A 57 19.73 18.86 6.54
C ILE A 57 20.26 19.24 5.16
N ILE A 58 19.68 20.24 4.50
CA ILE A 58 20.11 20.67 3.16
C ILE A 58 21.57 21.14 3.18
N ILE A 59 21.97 21.95 4.17
CA ILE A 59 23.35 22.44 4.30
C ILE A 59 24.33 21.28 4.50
N VAL A 60 24.01 20.36 5.41
CA VAL A 60 24.84 19.17 5.70
C VAL A 60 24.98 18.31 4.44
N VAL A 61 23.88 18.05 3.73
CA VAL A 61 23.90 17.26 2.49
C VAL A 61 24.82 17.89 1.43
N PHE A 62 24.73 19.19 1.20
CA PHE A 62 25.59 19.83 0.20
C PHE A 62 27.05 19.95 0.63
N LEU A 63 27.33 20.13 1.93
CA LEU A 63 28.68 20.05 2.47
C LEU A 63 29.27 18.65 2.23
N MET A 64 28.47 17.60 2.42
CA MET A 64 28.87 16.21 2.18
C MET A 64 29.12 15.90 0.70
N ILE A 65 28.25 16.38 -0.19
CA ILE A 65 28.45 16.23 -1.64
C ILE A 65 29.71 17.00 -2.07
N GLY A 66 29.95 18.18 -1.50
CA GLY A 66 31.18 18.94 -1.67
C GLY A 66 32.41 18.14 -1.29
N ALA A 67 32.44 17.63 -0.06
CA ALA A 67 33.53 16.80 0.45
C ALA A 67 33.78 15.57 -0.44
N ALA A 68 32.74 14.80 -0.76
CA ALA A 68 32.85 13.63 -1.64
C ALA A 68 33.42 14.01 -3.01
N SER A 69 32.94 15.11 -3.60
CA SER A 69 33.44 15.62 -4.88
C SER A 69 34.90 16.05 -4.79
N GLY A 70 35.31 16.71 -3.70
CA GLY A 70 36.69 17.09 -3.43
C GLY A 70 37.61 15.87 -3.27
N PHE A 71 37.14 14.83 -2.59
CA PHE A 71 37.86 13.55 -2.44
C PHE A 71 38.08 12.87 -3.80
N VAL A 72 37.03 12.78 -4.63
CA VAL A 72 37.11 12.22 -5.99
C VAL A 72 38.07 13.03 -6.86
N ALA A 73 37.98 14.37 -6.82
CA ALA A 73 38.89 15.23 -7.58
C ALA A 73 40.36 15.02 -7.19
N SER A 74 40.65 14.96 -5.89
CA SER A 74 41.99 14.67 -5.37
C SER A 74 42.51 13.31 -5.83
N GLY A 75 41.68 12.27 -5.77
CA GLY A 75 42.04 10.93 -6.26
C GLY A 75 42.39 10.91 -7.74
N ILE A 76 41.54 11.52 -8.58
CA ILE A 76 41.76 11.59 -10.04
C ILE A 76 43.05 12.36 -10.36
N VAL A 77 43.31 13.48 -9.69
CA VAL A 77 44.55 14.27 -9.90
C VAL A 77 45.80 13.49 -9.48
N LEU A 78 45.73 12.71 -8.40
CA LEU A 78 46.86 11.88 -7.95
C LEU A 78 47.19 10.77 -8.95
N VAL A 79 46.17 10.07 -9.45
CA VAL A 79 46.34 9.06 -10.51
C VAL A 79 46.91 9.70 -11.78
N GLY A 80 46.41 10.88 -12.15
CA GLY A 80 46.93 11.67 -13.27
C GLY A 80 48.40 12.04 -13.16
N ARG A 81 48.84 12.43 -11.96
CA ARG A 81 50.25 12.71 -11.66
C ARG A 81 51.13 11.47 -11.73
N ALA A 82 50.67 10.36 -11.16
CA ALA A 82 51.41 9.09 -11.18
C ALA A 82 51.66 8.59 -12.61
N ASN A 83 50.64 8.67 -13.48
CA ASN A 83 50.72 8.19 -14.87
C ASN A 83 51.16 9.24 -15.90
N ARG A 84 51.49 10.48 -15.49
CA ARG A 84 51.85 11.62 -16.38
C ARG A 84 50.78 11.95 -17.45
N TRP A 85 49.51 11.67 -17.18
CA TRP A 85 48.42 11.95 -18.13
C TRP A 85 48.03 13.43 -18.11
N ARG A 86 48.23 14.14 -19.23
CA ARG A 86 47.92 15.58 -19.34
C ARG A 86 46.44 15.91 -19.12
N ALA A 87 45.53 15.00 -19.49
CA ALA A 87 44.08 15.17 -19.33
C ALA A 87 43.62 15.16 -17.85
N LEU A 88 44.40 14.56 -16.95
CA LEU A 88 44.09 14.44 -15.53
C LEU A 88 44.79 15.51 -14.68
N ARG A 89 45.24 16.61 -15.31
CA ARG A 89 45.82 17.75 -14.59
C ARG A 89 44.75 18.46 -13.76
N ALA A 90 45.17 18.92 -12.58
CA ALA A 90 44.30 19.65 -11.64
C ALA A 90 43.53 20.81 -12.28
N MET A 91 44.13 21.50 -13.25
CA MET A 91 43.52 22.61 -13.98
C MET A 91 42.23 22.24 -14.72
N TYR A 92 42.11 20.98 -15.18
CA TYR A 92 40.91 20.49 -15.87
C TYR A 92 40.01 19.71 -14.91
N VAL A 93 40.59 18.86 -14.06
CA VAL A 93 39.82 17.97 -13.17
C VAL A 93 39.06 18.74 -12.10
N LEU A 94 39.68 19.72 -11.44
CA LEU A 94 39.04 20.47 -10.35
C LEU A 94 37.76 21.20 -10.78
N PRO A 95 37.76 22.05 -11.84
CA PRO A 95 36.54 22.72 -12.27
C PRO A 95 35.48 21.74 -12.79
N THR A 96 35.88 20.69 -13.52
CA THR A 96 34.93 19.68 -14.03
C THR A 96 34.25 18.93 -12.89
N VAL A 97 35.00 18.41 -11.92
CA VAL A 97 34.42 17.69 -10.77
C VAL A 97 33.64 18.63 -9.86
N PHE A 98 34.07 19.89 -9.70
CA PHE A 98 33.30 20.89 -8.94
C PHE A 98 31.91 21.14 -9.56
N ILE A 99 31.84 21.34 -10.87
CA ILE A 99 30.57 21.61 -11.58
C ILE A 99 29.68 20.36 -11.59
N LEU A 100 30.23 19.19 -11.96
CA LEU A 100 29.48 17.94 -12.00
C LEU A 100 29.01 17.50 -10.61
N GLY A 101 29.86 17.65 -9.60
CA GLY A 101 29.54 17.33 -8.21
C GLY A 101 28.37 18.17 -7.69
N PHE A 102 28.38 19.48 -7.94
CA PHE A 102 27.27 20.37 -7.55
C PHE A 102 25.98 20.03 -8.31
N GLY A 103 26.08 19.79 -9.62
CA GLY A 103 24.95 19.42 -10.47
C GLY A 103 24.34 18.05 -10.16
N SER A 104 25.13 17.13 -9.57
CA SER A 104 24.69 15.75 -9.28
C SER A 104 23.47 15.69 -8.35
N TYR A 105 23.40 16.57 -7.34
CA TYR A 105 22.24 16.64 -6.43
C TYR A 105 20.94 16.93 -7.18
N PHE A 106 20.98 17.90 -8.10
CA PHE A 106 19.81 18.27 -8.91
C PHE A 106 19.47 17.18 -9.91
N ALA A 107 20.47 16.58 -10.56
CA ALA A 107 20.25 15.47 -11.49
C ALA A 107 19.61 14.26 -10.80
N VAL A 108 20.11 13.87 -9.61
CA VAL A 108 19.56 12.74 -8.84
C VAL A 108 18.14 13.05 -8.38
N ASN A 109 17.88 14.22 -7.79
CA ASN A 109 16.53 14.58 -7.34
C ASN A 109 15.55 14.68 -8.52
N TRP A 110 15.94 15.30 -9.63
CA TRP A 110 15.14 15.35 -10.84
C TRP A 110 14.83 13.95 -11.37
N THR A 111 15.83 13.07 -11.42
CA THR A 111 15.65 11.69 -11.90
C THR A 111 14.75 10.91 -10.96
N GLN A 112 14.93 11.02 -9.64
CA GLN A 112 14.06 10.40 -8.65
C GLN A 112 12.63 10.93 -8.76
N GLN A 113 12.45 12.23 -8.97
CA GLN A 113 11.15 12.83 -9.20
C GLN A 113 10.51 12.26 -10.46
N LYS A 114 11.23 12.19 -11.59
CA LYS A 114 10.70 11.61 -12.84
C LYS A 114 10.38 10.13 -12.72
N ILE A 115 11.18 9.37 -11.97
CA ILE A 115 10.90 7.96 -11.66
C ILE A 115 9.63 7.85 -10.82
N ARG A 116 9.46 8.69 -9.79
CA ARG A 116 8.23 8.73 -8.99
C ARG A 116 7.02 9.10 -9.85
N GLU A 117 7.12 10.16 -10.66
CA GLU A 117 6.06 10.55 -11.60
C GLU A 117 5.68 9.40 -12.54
N ALA A 118 6.66 8.69 -13.12
CA ALA A 118 6.39 7.53 -13.97
C ALA A 118 5.79 6.34 -13.20
N HIS A 119 6.24 6.12 -11.98
CA HIS A 119 5.78 5.03 -11.11
C HIS A 119 4.34 5.26 -10.62
N TYR A 120 3.95 6.52 -10.37
CA TYR A 120 2.61 6.90 -9.93
C TYR A 120 1.69 7.39 -11.05
N ALA A 121 2.15 7.41 -12.31
CA ALA A 121 1.31 7.80 -13.44
C ALA A 121 0.04 6.94 -13.53
N PRO A 122 -1.11 7.54 -13.87
CA PRO A 122 -2.40 6.85 -13.87
C PRO A 122 -2.46 5.75 -14.93
N PRO A 123 -3.35 4.76 -14.76
CA PRO A 123 -3.65 3.80 -15.82
C PRO A 123 -4.27 4.46 -17.06
N SER A 124 -4.26 3.75 -18.19
CA SER A 124 -4.91 4.23 -19.41
C SER A 124 -6.42 4.32 -19.23
N ALA A 125 -7.10 5.19 -19.99
CA ALA A 125 -8.56 5.30 -19.95
C ALA A 125 -9.24 3.94 -20.24
N ALA A 126 -8.74 3.20 -21.24
CA ALA A 126 -9.24 1.86 -21.55
C ALA A 126 -9.13 0.87 -20.36
N CYS A 127 -8.04 0.94 -19.59
CA CYS A 127 -7.89 0.13 -18.38
C CYS A 127 -8.89 0.54 -17.29
N LEU A 128 -9.23 1.82 -17.19
CA LEU A 128 -10.16 2.32 -16.17
C LEU A 128 -11.64 2.10 -16.53
N ASP A 129 -11.97 2.11 -17.83
CA ASP A 129 -13.35 2.04 -18.32
C ASP A 129 -13.86 0.61 -18.53
N ASN A 130 -12.95 -0.36 -18.70
CA ASN A 130 -13.29 -1.74 -19.01
C ASN A 130 -13.33 -2.64 -17.78
N LEU A 131 -14.14 -3.70 -17.87
CA LEU A 131 -14.00 -4.87 -17.02
C LEU A 131 -12.86 -5.75 -17.54
N HIS A 132 -12.07 -6.27 -16.62
CA HIS A 132 -10.91 -7.09 -16.91
C HIS A 132 -11.19 -8.56 -16.59
N PRO A 133 -10.89 -9.49 -17.50
CA PRO A 133 -11.08 -10.91 -17.24
C PRO A 133 -10.16 -11.39 -16.13
N ALA A 134 -10.72 -12.11 -15.16
CA ALA A 134 -10.00 -12.77 -14.09
C ALA A 134 -10.67 -14.11 -13.77
N ARG A 135 -9.99 -14.96 -13.00
CA ARG A 135 -10.48 -16.29 -12.63
C ARG A 135 -10.14 -16.57 -11.17
N VAL A 136 -11.12 -17.03 -10.39
CA VAL A 136 -10.90 -17.52 -9.03
C VAL A 136 -11.32 -18.98 -8.96
N ALA A 137 -10.37 -19.89 -8.65
CA ALA A 137 -10.62 -21.31 -8.46
C ALA A 137 -11.43 -22.03 -9.56
N ASP A 138 -11.34 -21.57 -10.82
CA ASP A 138 -12.09 -22.03 -12.02
C ASP A 138 -13.37 -21.25 -12.38
N VAL A 139 -13.75 -20.23 -11.62
CA VAL A 139 -14.87 -19.33 -12.01
C VAL A 139 -14.33 -18.09 -12.69
N ASP A 140 -14.74 -17.89 -13.95
CA ASP A 140 -14.48 -16.67 -14.69
C ASP A 140 -15.29 -15.51 -14.12
N ILE A 141 -14.60 -14.40 -13.88
CA ILE A 141 -15.16 -13.15 -13.37
C ILE A 141 -14.59 -11.97 -14.15
N ALA A 142 -15.29 -10.84 -14.10
CA ALA A 142 -14.93 -9.62 -14.77
C ALA A 142 -14.82 -8.51 -13.72
N ILE A 143 -13.62 -7.95 -13.55
CA ILE A 143 -13.30 -7.01 -12.46
C ILE A 143 -12.91 -5.65 -13.05
N PRO A 144 -13.52 -4.55 -12.63
CA PRO A 144 -13.07 -3.21 -13.00
C PRO A 144 -11.99 -2.70 -12.05
N VAL A 145 -11.26 -1.68 -12.51
CA VAL A 145 -10.33 -0.93 -11.68
C VAL A 145 -11.09 0.05 -10.78
N ALA A 146 -11.57 -0.44 -9.64
CA ALA A 146 -12.35 0.33 -8.68
C ALA A 146 -11.66 0.49 -7.30
N PRO A 147 -11.96 1.59 -6.56
CA PRO A 147 -11.55 1.72 -5.17
C PRO A 147 -12.09 0.56 -4.32
N GLY A 148 -11.31 0.14 -3.32
CA GLY A 148 -11.78 -0.88 -2.37
C GLY A 148 -11.83 -2.30 -2.94
N ILE A 149 -11.30 -2.56 -4.14
CA ILE A 149 -11.05 -3.92 -4.61
C ILE A 149 -9.56 -4.23 -4.45
N SER A 150 -9.27 -5.35 -3.79
CA SER A 150 -7.95 -5.95 -3.71
C SER A 150 -7.99 -7.35 -4.26
N LEU A 151 -7.01 -7.68 -5.11
CA LEU A 151 -6.90 -8.99 -5.74
C LEU A 151 -5.65 -9.67 -5.19
N TYR A 152 -5.72 -10.97 -4.94
CA TYR A 152 -4.58 -11.78 -4.49
C TYR A 152 -4.39 -12.94 -5.45
N GLY A 153 -3.19 -13.06 -6.00
CA GLY A 153 -2.77 -14.15 -6.88
C GLY A 153 -2.33 -15.40 -6.13
N ASP A 154 -1.84 -16.38 -6.88
CA ASP A 154 -1.42 -17.69 -6.35
C ASP A 154 -0.08 -17.65 -5.60
N GLY A 155 0.74 -16.61 -5.82
CA GLY A 155 2.06 -16.42 -5.16
C GLY A 155 2.01 -15.98 -3.68
N GLY A 156 0.84 -16.02 -3.04
CA GLY A 156 0.65 -15.60 -1.65
C GLY A 156 0.61 -14.07 -1.47
N ASN A 157 0.97 -13.56 -0.29
CA ASN A 157 0.84 -12.13 0.05
C ASN A 157 1.69 -11.17 -0.81
N ALA A 158 2.64 -11.67 -1.61
CA ALA A 158 3.48 -10.85 -2.47
C ALA A 158 2.81 -10.54 -3.83
N ASP A 159 1.98 -11.46 -4.34
CA ASP A 159 1.22 -11.27 -5.59
C ASP A 159 -0.16 -10.73 -5.25
N HIS A 160 -0.26 -9.41 -5.13
CA HIS A 160 -1.52 -8.74 -4.92
C HIS A 160 -1.63 -7.51 -5.83
N TYR A 161 -2.86 -7.18 -6.21
CA TYR A 161 -3.21 -5.98 -6.93
C TYR A 161 -4.16 -5.15 -6.09
N ILE A 162 -3.65 -4.08 -5.55
CA ILE A 162 -4.39 -3.04 -4.87
C ILE A 162 -4.91 -2.08 -5.94
N LEU A 163 -6.18 -2.21 -6.31
CA LEU A 163 -6.69 -1.46 -7.47
C LEU A 163 -6.79 0.04 -7.22
N TRP A 164 -6.62 0.52 -5.99
CA TRP A 164 -6.44 1.96 -5.71
C TRP A 164 -5.04 2.50 -5.98
N SER A 165 -4.02 1.65 -6.04
CA SER A 165 -2.65 2.02 -6.34
C SER A 165 -2.45 2.09 -7.86
N ASN A 166 -2.10 3.27 -8.40
CA ASN A 166 -1.83 3.43 -9.84
C ASN A 166 -0.80 2.42 -10.42
N PRO A 167 0.35 2.14 -9.76
CA PRO A 167 1.27 1.13 -10.29
C PRO A 167 0.65 -0.27 -10.35
N GLU A 168 -0.13 -0.66 -9.34
CA GLU A 168 -0.73 -1.99 -9.25
C GLU A 168 -1.94 -2.15 -10.16
N ALA A 169 -2.80 -1.14 -10.27
CA ALA A 169 -3.88 -1.10 -11.24
C ALA A 169 -3.36 -1.23 -12.68
N ARG A 170 -2.25 -0.56 -13.02
CA ARG A 170 -1.59 -0.72 -14.32
C ARG A 170 -1.01 -2.12 -14.51
N ALA A 171 -0.44 -2.71 -13.46
CA ALA A 171 0.11 -4.06 -13.53
C ALA A 171 -1.01 -5.07 -13.79
N PHE A 172 -2.12 -4.97 -13.06
CA PHE A 172 -3.31 -5.79 -13.26
C PHE A 172 -3.84 -5.68 -14.69
N CYS A 173 -4.08 -4.46 -15.19
CA CYS A 173 -4.58 -4.27 -16.56
C CYS A 173 -3.66 -4.86 -17.62
N ARG A 174 -2.33 -4.68 -17.51
CA ARG A 174 -1.38 -5.28 -18.45
C ARG A 174 -1.42 -6.80 -18.44
N GLU A 175 -1.69 -7.39 -17.30
CA GLU A 175 -1.80 -8.84 -17.18
C GLU A 175 -3.14 -9.33 -17.73
N ALA A 176 -4.23 -8.62 -17.42
CA ALA A 176 -5.56 -8.88 -17.96
C ALA A 176 -5.63 -8.73 -19.50
N ASP A 177 -4.87 -7.79 -20.07
CA ASP A 177 -4.74 -7.61 -21.53
C ASP A 177 -4.11 -8.83 -22.21
N ARG A 178 -3.36 -9.67 -21.47
CA ARG A 178 -2.74 -10.91 -21.98
C ARG A 178 -3.65 -12.13 -21.84
N GLY A 179 -4.72 -12.03 -21.08
CA GLY A 179 -5.65 -13.13 -20.78
C GLY A 179 -6.22 -13.02 -19.37
N ALA A 180 -7.09 -13.96 -19.00
CA ALA A 180 -7.70 -13.96 -17.68
C ALA A 180 -6.65 -14.11 -16.58
N VAL A 181 -6.61 -13.19 -15.63
CA VAL A 181 -5.71 -13.23 -14.48
C VAL A 181 -6.18 -14.27 -13.48
N THR A 182 -5.35 -15.26 -13.15
CA THR A 182 -5.67 -16.24 -12.10
C THR A 182 -5.47 -15.63 -10.72
N LEU A 183 -6.49 -15.76 -9.88
CA LEU A 183 -6.57 -15.19 -8.54
C LEU A 183 -6.89 -16.30 -7.52
N ASN A 184 -6.26 -16.22 -6.37
CA ASN A 184 -6.59 -17.02 -5.20
C ASN A 184 -7.75 -16.37 -4.42
N SER A 185 -7.80 -15.05 -4.34
CA SER A 185 -8.92 -14.34 -3.73
C SER A 185 -9.17 -12.94 -4.27
N VAL A 186 -10.41 -12.47 -4.09
CA VAL A 186 -10.88 -11.13 -4.39
C VAL A 186 -11.51 -10.58 -3.12
N VAL A 187 -11.03 -9.42 -2.69
CA VAL A 187 -11.49 -8.71 -1.49
C VAL A 187 -12.14 -7.40 -1.89
N PHE A 188 -13.35 -7.20 -1.40
CA PHE A 188 -14.15 -5.99 -1.50
C PHE A 188 -14.18 -5.33 -0.12
N MET A 189 -13.45 -4.23 0.03
CA MET A 189 -13.55 -3.33 1.17
C MET A 189 -14.66 -2.32 0.90
N LEU A 190 -15.83 -2.53 1.50
CA LEU A 190 -17.06 -1.79 1.20
C LEU A 190 -17.36 -0.69 2.23
N ASP A 191 -16.65 -0.66 3.36
CA ASP A 191 -16.88 0.26 4.48
C ASP A 191 -16.02 1.52 4.52
N GLY A 192 -15.22 1.74 3.48
CA GLY A 192 -14.61 3.04 3.27
C GLY A 192 -13.40 3.39 4.15
N SER A 193 -12.56 2.41 4.49
CA SER A 193 -11.24 2.65 5.13
C SER A 193 -10.48 3.87 4.55
N PRO A 194 -9.80 4.69 5.37
CA PRO A 194 -9.31 6.05 5.05
C PRO A 194 -8.29 6.18 3.90
N ALA A 195 -7.86 5.10 3.26
CA ALA A 195 -6.99 5.14 2.08
C ALA A 195 -7.65 5.75 0.82
N ARG A 196 -8.96 6.06 0.85
CA ARG A 196 -9.74 6.55 -0.30
C ARG A 196 -9.63 8.06 -0.62
N ARG A 197 -8.96 8.89 0.20
CA ARG A 197 -8.91 10.35 -0.04
C ARG A 197 -8.18 10.75 -1.32
N GLU A 198 -7.22 9.95 -1.80
CA GLU A 198 -6.53 10.21 -3.08
C GLU A 198 -7.38 9.83 -4.31
N MET A 199 -8.53 9.17 -4.12
CA MET A 199 -9.29 8.54 -5.21
C MET A 199 -10.55 9.27 -5.67
N LEU A 200 -11.05 10.23 -4.88
CA LEU A 200 -12.29 10.95 -5.20
C LEU A 200 -12.13 11.93 -6.37
N THR A 201 -10.91 12.27 -6.77
CA THR A 201 -10.68 13.38 -7.71
C THR A 201 -10.48 12.99 -9.17
N GLU A 202 -10.12 11.75 -9.54
CA GLU A 202 -9.65 11.48 -10.93
C GLU A 202 -9.91 10.06 -11.51
N ARG A 203 -11.01 9.36 -11.17
CA ARG A 203 -11.29 8.02 -11.78
C ARG A 203 -12.60 7.91 -12.56
N PRO A 204 -12.60 7.36 -13.79
CA PRO A 204 -13.79 7.20 -14.63
C PRO A 204 -14.89 6.31 -14.03
N PHE A 205 -14.53 5.19 -13.38
CA PHE A 205 -15.53 4.26 -12.86
C PHE A 205 -16.48 4.93 -11.84
N CYS A 206 -15.95 5.69 -10.88
CA CYS A 206 -16.80 6.37 -9.90
C CYS A 206 -17.41 7.69 -10.39
N SER A 207 -17.22 8.05 -11.66
CA SER A 207 -17.76 9.29 -12.23
C SER A 207 -19.23 9.20 -12.63
N ARG A 208 -19.78 7.97 -12.76
CA ARG A 208 -21.18 7.72 -13.10
C ARG A 208 -21.78 6.61 -12.22
N PRO A 209 -23.12 6.57 -12.07
CA PRO A 209 -23.78 5.44 -11.44
C PRO A 209 -23.58 4.14 -12.23
N HIS A 210 -23.45 3.03 -11.51
CA HIS A 210 -23.31 1.68 -12.06
C HIS A 210 -24.41 0.76 -11.52
N PRO A 211 -25.67 0.94 -11.94
CA PRO A 211 -26.78 0.08 -11.49
C PRO A 211 -26.58 -1.40 -11.85
N GLU A 212 -25.78 -1.69 -12.87
CA GLU A 212 -25.38 -3.04 -13.26
C GLU A 212 -24.47 -3.74 -12.23
N TYR A 213 -23.81 -2.98 -11.34
CA TYR A 213 -22.89 -3.49 -10.33
C TYR A 213 -23.35 -3.05 -8.92
N PRO A 214 -24.04 -3.92 -8.16
CA PRO A 214 -24.54 -3.58 -6.81
C PRO A 214 -23.46 -3.12 -5.82
N TRP A 215 -22.22 -3.54 -6.06
CA TRP A 215 -21.04 -3.16 -5.29
C TRP A 215 -20.41 -1.83 -5.73
N GLY A 216 -20.73 -1.33 -6.93
CA GLY A 216 -20.15 -0.10 -7.49
C GLY A 216 -20.44 1.13 -6.63
N GLU A 217 -21.67 1.25 -6.12
CA GLU A 217 -22.05 2.31 -5.18
C GLU A 217 -21.18 2.29 -3.92
N MET A 218 -20.88 1.12 -3.37
CA MET A 218 -20.08 0.97 -2.13
C MET A 218 -18.57 1.10 -2.37
N ALA A 219 -18.10 0.71 -3.55
CA ALA A 219 -16.73 0.98 -3.98
C ALA A 219 -16.50 2.48 -4.15
N CYS A 220 -17.50 3.21 -4.65
CA CYS A 220 -17.39 4.63 -4.98
C CYS A 220 -17.82 5.58 -3.86
N HIS A 221 -18.72 5.17 -2.96
CA HIS A 221 -19.25 5.98 -1.87
C HIS A 221 -18.98 5.30 -0.52
N LEU A 222 -18.66 6.13 0.49
CA LEU A 222 -18.37 5.66 1.84
C LEU A 222 -19.69 5.29 2.54
N ILE A 223 -19.78 4.07 3.08
CA ILE A 223 -20.85 3.72 4.01
C ILE A 223 -20.56 4.43 5.35
N PRO A 224 -21.49 5.26 5.88
CA PRO A 224 -21.29 5.91 7.17
C PRO A 224 -21.01 4.89 8.29
N THR A 225 -20.07 5.21 9.18
CA THR A 225 -19.62 4.31 10.26
C THR A 225 -20.68 4.09 11.35
N ASP A 226 -21.63 5.02 11.46
CA ASP A 226 -22.73 5.05 12.40
C ASP A 226 -23.98 4.28 11.92
N VAL A 227 -24.00 3.84 10.65
CA VAL A 227 -25.12 3.11 10.05
C VAL A 227 -24.84 1.60 10.05
N ILE A 228 -25.91 0.82 10.25
CA ILE A 228 -25.98 -0.63 10.02
C ILE A 228 -26.45 -0.83 8.56
N PRO A 229 -25.55 -1.08 7.59
CA PRO A 229 -25.93 -1.26 6.19
C PRO A 229 -26.59 -2.62 5.97
N ASP A 230 -27.53 -2.73 5.05
CA ASP A 230 -28.11 -4.00 4.57
C ASP A 230 -27.14 -4.82 3.69
N LYS A 231 -25.94 -4.32 3.45
CA LYS A 231 -24.88 -4.90 2.62
C LYS A 231 -23.65 -5.25 3.46
N PRO A 232 -22.78 -6.18 3.01
CA PRO A 232 -21.52 -6.45 3.71
C PRO A 232 -20.62 -5.20 3.77
N VAL A 233 -19.87 -5.06 4.86
CA VAL A 233 -18.85 -4.00 5.05
C VAL A 233 -17.49 -4.39 4.47
N GLU A 234 -17.24 -5.69 4.41
CA GLU A 234 -16.10 -6.29 3.73
C GLU A 234 -16.54 -7.65 3.20
N MET A 235 -16.06 -8.06 2.03
CA MET A 235 -16.38 -9.35 1.44
C MET A 235 -15.17 -9.91 0.72
N THR A 236 -14.84 -11.17 1.00
CA THR A 236 -13.76 -11.91 0.38
C THR A 236 -14.32 -13.15 -0.29
N VAL A 237 -14.02 -13.31 -1.58
CA VAL A 237 -14.24 -14.56 -2.31
C VAL A 237 -12.90 -15.20 -2.53
N SER A 238 -12.73 -16.45 -2.13
CA SER A 238 -11.46 -17.14 -2.26
C SER A 238 -11.62 -18.58 -2.72
N ALA A 239 -10.57 -19.08 -3.39
CA ALA A 239 -10.38 -20.48 -3.61
C ALA A 239 -10.38 -21.23 -2.27
N LYS A 240 -11.02 -22.39 -2.26
CA LYS A 240 -11.04 -23.25 -1.09
C LYS A 240 -9.67 -23.89 -0.93
N ALA A 241 -8.95 -23.53 0.12
CA ALA A 241 -7.65 -24.13 0.41
C ALA A 241 -7.80 -25.64 0.72
N PRO A 242 -6.99 -26.52 0.11
CA PRO A 242 -6.96 -27.93 0.45
C PRO A 242 -6.28 -28.11 1.82
N GLY A 243 -7.08 -28.15 2.89
CA GLY A 243 -6.60 -28.39 4.25
C GLY A 243 -7.21 -27.43 5.28
N SER A 244 -7.81 -28.03 6.30
CA SER A 244 -8.48 -27.41 7.47
C SER A 244 -8.90 -25.95 7.37
N ASP A 245 -10.18 -25.73 7.09
CA ASP A 245 -10.81 -24.43 7.28
C ASP A 245 -10.85 -24.10 8.80
N PRO A 246 -10.08 -23.10 9.29
CA PRO A 246 -10.05 -22.77 10.71
C PRO A 246 -11.44 -22.41 11.25
N SER A 247 -12.26 -21.75 10.42
CA SER A 247 -13.61 -21.35 10.78
C SER A 247 -14.55 -22.55 10.92
N ALA A 248 -14.36 -23.62 10.14
CA ALA A 248 -15.14 -24.85 10.28
C ALA A 248 -14.79 -25.59 11.58
N ARG A 249 -13.50 -25.65 11.94
CA ARG A 249 -13.05 -26.20 13.22
C ARG A 249 -13.59 -25.41 14.41
N GLU A 250 -13.56 -24.09 14.33
CA GLU A 250 -14.08 -23.21 15.38
C GLU A 250 -15.60 -23.34 15.52
N ARG A 251 -16.34 -23.40 14.40
CA ARG A 251 -17.78 -23.72 14.40
C ARG A 251 -18.05 -25.06 15.09
N GLU A 252 -17.36 -26.13 14.72
CA GLU A 252 -17.51 -27.44 15.36
C GLU A 252 -17.20 -27.42 16.86
N ALA A 253 -16.17 -26.67 17.26
CA ALA A 253 -15.83 -26.49 18.67
C ALA A 253 -16.94 -25.73 19.43
N MET A 254 -17.48 -24.67 18.85
CA MET A 254 -18.56 -23.89 19.46
C MET A 254 -19.87 -24.66 19.56
N LEU A 255 -20.20 -25.47 18.55
CA LEU A 255 -21.42 -26.30 18.56
C LEU A 255 -21.43 -27.38 19.65
N LYS A 256 -20.28 -27.69 20.25
CA LYS A 256 -20.19 -28.58 21.43
C LYS A 256 -20.56 -27.89 22.74
N ASN A 257 -20.55 -26.55 22.78
CA ASN A 257 -20.94 -25.78 23.96
C ASN A 257 -22.46 -25.65 24.06
N GLN A 258 -22.97 -25.41 25.28
CA GLN A 258 -24.40 -25.18 25.49
C GLN A 258 -24.80 -23.76 25.03
N PRO A 259 -25.71 -23.61 24.06
CA PRO A 259 -26.15 -22.29 23.61
C PRO A 259 -27.19 -21.67 24.56
N ILE A 260 -27.23 -20.34 24.59
CA ILE A 260 -28.41 -19.59 25.05
C ILE A 260 -29.36 -19.48 23.86
N VAL A 261 -30.60 -19.94 24.03
CA VAL A 261 -31.60 -19.97 22.95
C VAL A 261 -32.66 -18.90 23.22
N ALA A 262 -32.84 -17.98 22.28
CA ALA A 262 -33.90 -16.97 22.33
C ALA A 262 -35.23 -17.50 21.78
N SER A 263 -36.32 -16.76 22.00
CA SER A 263 -37.67 -17.16 21.58
C SER A 263 -37.86 -17.27 20.06
N ASP A 264 -37.05 -16.56 19.30
CA ASP A 264 -36.98 -16.59 17.83
C ASP A 264 -36.10 -17.75 17.29
N GLY A 265 -35.56 -18.60 18.19
CA GLY A 265 -34.70 -19.72 17.84
C GLY A 265 -33.24 -19.35 17.60
N LEU A 266 -32.84 -18.08 17.79
CA LEU A 266 -31.44 -17.67 17.74
C LEU A 266 -30.64 -18.36 18.85
N ARG A 267 -29.56 -19.04 18.47
CA ARG A 267 -28.62 -19.67 19.41
C ARG A 267 -27.38 -18.81 19.55
N THR A 268 -27.05 -18.46 20.78
CA THR A 268 -25.89 -17.67 21.13
C THR A 268 -24.88 -18.53 21.89
N TYR A 269 -23.65 -18.58 21.40
CA TYR A 269 -22.50 -19.19 22.07
C TYR A 269 -21.52 -18.09 22.47
N ARG A 270 -20.91 -18.19 23.65
CA ARG A 270 -19.90 -17.23 24.11
C ARG A 270 -18.55 -17.91 24.26
N SER A 271 -17.50 -17.27 23.75
CA SER A 271 -16.12 -17.70 23.96
C SER A 271 -15.25 -16.48 24.23
N GLN A 272 -14.77 -16.33 25.46
CA GLN A 272 -13.93 -15.21 25.90
C GLN A 272 -14.49 -13.83 25.47
N ASN A 273 -13.96 -13.26 24.39
CA ASN A 273 -14.29 -11.93 23.88
C ASN A 273 -15.22 -11.94 22.64
N ASP A 274 -15.51 -13.13 22.09
CA ASP A 274 -16.32 -13.28 20.88
C ASP A 274 -17.67 -13.95 21.20
N ILE A 275 -18.68 -13.56 20.44
CA ILE A 275 -20.07 -14.04 20.52
C ILE A 275 -20.37 -14.72 19.20
N TYR A 276 -20.76 -15.99 19.22
CA TYR A 276 -21.18 -16.70 18.02
C TYR A 276 -22.70 -16.78 17.97
N LEU A 277 -23.26 -16.41 16.84
CA LEU A 277 -24.69 -16.37 16.61
C LEU A 277 -25.06 -17.38 15.52
N GLN A 278 -25.99 -18.27 15.84
CA GLN A 278 -26.50 -19.28 14.92
C GLN A 278 -28.01 -19.14 14.73
N ARG A 279 -28.44 -18.97 13.48
CA ARG A 279 -29.86 -18.95 13.10
C ARG A 279 -30.49 -20.36 13.08
N PRO A 280 -31.83 -20.45 13.11
CA PRO A 280 -32.54 -21.74 13.02
C PRO A 280 -32.22 -22.56 11.76
N ASP A 281 -31.88 -21.91 10.65
CA ASP A 281 -31.50 -22.56 9.39
C ASP A 281 -30.03 -23.01 9.34
N GLY A 282 -29.28 -22.81 10.43
CA GLY A 282 -27.90 -23.24 10.56
C GLY A 282 -26.85 -22.24 10.07
N TYR A 283 -27.24 -21.03 9.65
CA TYR A 283 -26.32 -19.93 9.40
C TYR A 283 -25.55 -19.58 10.68
N PHE A 284 -24.24 -19.37 10.56
CA PHE A 284 -23.33 -19.20 11.70
C PHE A 284 -22.39 -18.02 11.46
N ALA A 285 -22.36 -17.09 12.41
CA ALA A 285 -21.47 -15.92 12.37
C ALA A 285 -20.72 -15.76 13.69
N GLN A 286 -19.45 -15.35 13.60
CA GLN A 286 -18.65 -14.90 14.73
C GLN A 286 -18.81 -13.38 14.84
N CYS A 287 -19.27 -12.90 15.97
CA CYS A 287 -19.49 -11.49 16.25
C CYS A 287 -18.59 -11.02 17.37
N ARG A 288 -17.95 -9.87 17.17
CA ARG A 288 -17.19 -9.19 18.20
C ARG A 288 -17.97 -7.98 18.69
N ASP A 289 -18.02 -7.86 20.01
CA ASP A 289 -18.68 -6.75 20.67
C ASP A 289 -17.69 -5.59 20.83
N TYR A 290 -17.78 -4.61 19.92
CA TYR A 290 -16.98 -3.38 19.98
C TYR A 290 -17.73 -2.23 20.67
N ARG A 291 -18.84 -2.51 21.37
CA ARG A 291 -19.74 -1.48 21.91
C ARG A 291 -19.00 -0.44 22.74
N ASN A 292 -18.75 0.71 22.12
CA ASN A 292 -18.39 1.98 22.75
C ASN A 292 -19.54 2.98 22.49
N LYS A 293 -19.49 4.17 23.10
CA LYS A 293 -20.56 5.18 22.93
C LYS A 293 -20.79 5.63 21.48
N SER A 294 -19.86 5.39 20.56
CA SER A 294 -19.94 5.79 19.15
C SER A 294 -20.20 4.64 18.16
N GLN A 295 -20.22 3.37 18.60
CA GLN A 295 -20.44 2.19 17.77
C GLN A 295 -21.32 1.17 18.52
N PRO A 296 -22.67 1.32 18.49
CA PRO A 296 -23.57 0.48 19.27
C PRO A 296 -23.86 -0.91 18.66
N TRP A 297 -23.14 -1.30 17.59
CA TRP A 297 -23.37 -2.52 16.83
C TRP A 297 -22.31 -3.62 17.10
N LEU A 298 -22.69 -4.87 16.85
CA LEU A 298 -21.81 -6.03 16.76
C LEU A 298 -21.16 -6.06 15.38
N TYR A 299 -19.85 -6.37 15.33
CA TYR A 299 -19.16 -6.66 14.07
C TYR A 299 -19.13 -8.16 13.86
N CYS A 300 -19.86 -8.65 12.87
CA CYS A 300 -20.03 -10.06 12.60
C CYS A 300 -19.32 -10.48 11.33
N THR A 301 -18.64 -11.61 11.37
CA THR A 301 -18.01 -12.30 10.25
C THR A 301 -18.73 -13.61 10.01
N ALA A 302 -19.14 -13.85 8.77
CA ALA A 302 -19.71 -15.12 8.35
C ALA A 302 -18.93 -15.68 7.17
N LYS A 303 -18.87 -17.01 7.10
CA LYS A 303 -18.24 -17.74 6.01
C LYS A 303 -19.19 -18.78 5.48
N GLU A 304 -19.37 -18.79 4.16
CA GLU A 304 -20.24 -19.71 3.45
C GLU A 304 -19.50 -20.38 2.29
N GLN A 305 -19.98 -21.54 1.89
CA GLN A 305 -19.56 -22.18 0.65
C GLN A 305 -20.40 -21.63 -0.51
N LEU A 306 -19.72 -21.22 -1.58
CA LEU A 306 -20.34 -20.81 -2.84
C LEU A 306 -20.40 -21.96 -3.84
N SER A 307 -19.35 -22.78 -3.87
CA SER A 307 -19.24 -24.01 -4.67
C SER A 307 -18.26 -24.97 -3.99
N ASP A 308 -18.01 -26.13 -4.61
CA ASP A 308 -17.02 -27.09 -4.12
C ASP A 308 -15.61 -26.50 -4.03
N GLN A 309 -15.31 -25.50 -4.86
CA GLN A 309 -14.00 -24.86 -5.00
C GLN A 309 -13.95 -23.42 -4.43
N LEU A 310 -15.10 -22.81 -4.12
CA LEU A 310 -15.16 -21.41 -3.68
C LEU A 310 -15.81 -21.23 -2.31
N THR A 311 -15.22 -20.34 -1.53
CA THR A 311 -15.80 -19.83 -0.29
C THR A 311 -16.00 -18.33 -0.37
N ILE A 312 -17.04 -17.84 0.29
CA ILE A 312 -17.28 -16.43 0.53
C ILE A 312 -17.20 -16.17 2.03
N SER A 313 -16.44 -15.16 2.41
CA SER A 313 -16.40 -14.64 3.77
C SER A 313 -16.82 -13.19 3.72
N TYR A 314 -17.63 -12.73 4.65
CA TYR A 314 -17.99 -11.32 4.69
C TYR A 314 -18.21 -10.84 6.12
N ASN A 315 -17.90 -9.56 6.30
CA ASN A 315 -18.12 -8.84 7.52
C ASN A 315 -19.38 -7.99 7.38
N PHE A 316 -20.12 -7.83 8.46
CA PHE A 316 -21.32 -6.99 8.53
C PHE A 316 -21.54 -6.47 9.94
N ARG A 317 -22.27 -5.36 10.06
CA ARG A 317 -22.67 -4.79 11.34
C ARG A 317 -24.07 -5.28 11.65
N SER A 318 -24.39 -5.60 12.91
CA SER A 318 -25.76 -5.97 13.31
C SER A 318 -25.97 -5.68 14.79
N THR A 319 -27.20 -5.76 15.29
CA THR A 319 -27.46 -5.96 16.73
C THR A 319 -27.93 -7.39 16.97
N ALA A 320 -28.10 -7.79 18.23
CA ALA A 320 -28.63 -9.12 18.56
C ALA A 320 -30.08 -9.26 18.09
N GLU A 321 -30.88 -8.19 18.22
CA GLU A 321 -32.30 -8.15 17.87
C GLU A 321 -32.53 -8.18 16.35
N LEU A 322 -31.63 -7.55 15.59
CA LEU A 322 -31.73 -7.49 14.13
C LEU A 322 -31.02 -8.66 13.43
N PHE A 323 -30.27 -9.49 14.16
CA PHE A 323 -29.36 -10.46 13.56
C PHE A 323 -30.05 -11.43 12.59
N ILE A 324 -31.19 -12.02 12.96
CA ILE A 324 -31.86 -13.03 12.11
C ILE A 324 -32.24 -12.42 10.76
N THR A 325 -32.95 -11.29 10.76
CA THR A 325 -33.45 -10.65 9.54
C THR A 325 -32.31 -10.02 8.75
N HIS A 326 -31.40 -9.34 9.43
CA HIS A 326 -30.34 -8.57 8.79
C HIS A 326 -29.26 -9.46 8.18
N SER A 327 -28.84 -10.52 8.87
CA SER A 327 -27.86 -11.47 8.31
C SER A 327 -28.37 -12.16 7.04
N ALA A 328 -29.69 -12.40 6.90
CA ALA A 328 -30.28 -12.95 5.69
C ALA A 328 -30.14 -12.00 4.50
N THR A 329 -30.46 -10.74 4.70
CA THR A 329 -30.33 -9.70 3.67
C THR A 329 -28.88 -9.50 3.26
N VAL A 330 -27.96 -9.43 4.24
CA VAL A 330 -26.52 -9.29 3.97
C VAL A 330 -25.98 -10.49 3.19
N ALA A 331 -26.34 -11.72 3.58
CA ALA A 331 -25.92 -12.94 2.88
C ALA A 331 -26.40 -12.94 1.42
N ALA A 332 -27.65 -12.55 1.18
CA ALA A 332 -28.21 -12.42 -0.15
C ALA A 332 -27.47 -11.36 -0.98
N ASN A 333 -27.18 -10.20 -0.39
CA ASN A 333 -26.42 -9.13 -1.03
C ASN A 333 -24.97 -9.55 -1.34
N ALA A 334 -24.29 -10.26 -0.43
CA ALA A 334 -22.94 -10.78 -0.67
C ALA A 334 -22.92 -11.75 -1.87
N ARG A 335 -23.91 -12.63 -1.98
CA ARG A 335 -24.07 -13.53 -3.14
C ARG A 335 -24.39 -12.77 -4.42
N ALA A 336 -25.26 -11.76 -4.35
CA ALA A 336 -25.59 -10.92 -5.50
C ALA A 336 -24.38 -10.14 -6.03
N ILE A 337 -23.54 -9.62 -5.13
CA ILE A 337 -22.26 -8.96 -5.48
C ILE A 337 -21.37 -9.92 -6.25
N PHE A 338 -21.12 -11.14 -5.73
CA PHE A 338 -20.29 -12.11 -6.44
C PHE A 338 -20.87 -12.50 -7.80
N ASN A 339 -22.19 -12.73 -7.87
CA ASN A 339 -22.85 -13.11 -9.12
C ASN A 339 -22.81 -11.99 -10.17
N SER A 340 -22.79 -10.71 -9.76
CA SER A 340 -22.67 -9.58 -10.69
C SER A 340 -21.30 -9.48 -11.37
N LEU A 341 -20.29 -10.23 -10.89
CA LEU A 341 -18.96 -10.28 -11.48
C LEU A 341 -18.83 -11.38 -12.53
N LYS A 342 -19.78 -12.32 -12.59
CA LYS A 342 -19.76 -13.38 -13.59
C LYS A 342 -20.18 -12.80 -14.95
N PRO A 343 -19.52 -13.20 -16.05
CA PRO A 343 -19.81 -12.71 -17.39
C PRO A 343 -21.21 -13.04 -17.90
#